data_AF-A0A0C9TUM8-F1
#
_entry.id   AF-A0A0C9TUM8-F1
#
_cell.length_a   1.000
_cell.length_b   1.000
_cell.length_c   1.000
_cell.angle_alpha   90.00
_cell.angle_beta   90.00
_cell.angle_gamma   90.00
#
_symmetry.space_group_name_H-M   'P 1'
#
loop_
_entity.id
_entity.type
_entity.pdbx_description
1 polymer ?
#
loop_
_entity_poly.entity_id
_entity_poly.type
_entity_poly.pdbx_seq_one_letter_code
_entity_poly.pdbx_strand_id
1 'polypeptide(L)'
;PTMDLLHYLLERPAVMNEGSIHTLFQFMNTAFPLKDDILLTQSSKYSAHEAPMFLSPVIQQFLSVGCHLTGAEVQDAWILLKEVIWSGAVPMCSDTSSVFERLGGQLGVCKCTPLCLTTTLFRR
;
A
#
# COMPACT_ATOMS: atom_id res chain seq x y z
N PRO A 1 11.91 8.23 -14.29
CA PRO A 1 11.41 7.55 -13.08
C PRO A 1 12.04 8.06 -11.76
N THR A 2 13.37 8.10 -11.61
CA THR A 2 14.02 8.59 -10.37
C THR A 2 14.05 10.12 -10.24
N MET A 3 14.13 10.84 -11.38
CA MET A 3 14.11 12.31 -11.39
C MET A 3 12.74 12.89 -11.06
N ASP A 4 11.65 12.22 -11.44
CA ASP A 4 10.26 12.64 -11.15
C ASP A 4 9.97 12.57 -9.65
N LEU A 5 10.53 11.57 -8.98
CA LEU A 5 10.37 11.33 -7.55
C LEU A 5 11.08 12.43 -6.74
N LEU A 6 12.30 12.80 -7.13
CA LEU A 6 13.02 13.93 -6.53
C LEU A 6 12.32 15.26 -6.77
N HIS A 7 11.79 15.50 -7.97
CA HIS A 7 11.06 16.74 -8.28
C HIS A 7 9.75 16.85 -7.48
N TYR A 8 9.00 15.76 -7.36
CA TYR A 8 7.75 15.73 -6.58
C TYR A 8 8.00 15.90 -5.07
N LEU A 9 9.11 15.34 -4.55
CA LEU A 9 9.57 15.55 -3.18
C LEU A 9 10.02 16.99 -2.94
N LEU A 10 10.65 17.63 -3.94
CA LEU A 10 11.09 19.03 -3.91
C LEU A 10 9.92 20.02 -3.98
N GLU A 11 8.88 19.73 -4.76
CA GLU A 11 7.68 20.58 -4.86
C GLU A 11 6.78 20.55 -3.62
N ARG A 12 7.00 19.59 -2.72
CA ARG A 12 6.22 19.44 -1.48
C ARG A 12 7.15 19.34 -0.27
N PRO A 13 7.70 20.48 0.21
CA PRO A 13 8.67 20.50 1.32
C PRO A 13 8.10 19.95 2.65
N ALA A 14 6.77 19.84 2.80
CA ALA A 14 6.15 19.13 3.91
C ALA A 14 6.43 17.60 3.90
N VAL A 15 6.77 17.05 2.73
CA VAL A 15 7.10 15.64 2.47
C VAL A 15 8.61 15.42 2.46
N MET A 16 9.42 16.38 2.92
CA MET A 16 10.88 16.25 3.00
C MET A 16 11.40 16.39 4.44
N ASN A 17 10.65 15.85 5.40
CA ASN A 17 11.16 15.61 6.75
C ASN A 17 11.57 14.13 6.85
N GLU A 18 12.39 13.78 7.84
CA GLU A 18 12.77 12.38 8.14
C GLU A 18 11.52 11.46 8.25
N GLY A 19 10.43 12.00 8.79
CA GLY A 19 9.13 11.33 8.85
C GLY A 19 8.52 11.03 7.49
N SER A 20 8.78 11.84 6.47
CA SER A 20 8.16 11.70 5.15
C SER A 20 8.75 10.56 4.34
N ILE A 21 10.08 10.38 4.40
CA ILE A 21 10.75 9.23 3.80
C ILE A 21 10.25 7.95 4.48
N HIS A 22 10.26 7.92 5.83
CA HIS A 22 9.71 6.79 6.59
C HIS A 22 8.26 6.48 6.19
N THR A 23 7.42 7.49 6.02
CA THR A 23 6.03 7.31 5.56
C THR A 23 5.95 6.71 4.16
N LEU A 24 6.83 7.08 3.23
CA LEU A 24 6.87 6.45 1.89
C LEU A 24 7.31 4.98 1.98
N PHE A 25 8.32 4.66 2.78
CA PHE A 25 8.73 3.28 3.03
C PHE A 25 7.59 2.48 3.66
N GLN A 26 6.92 3.03 4.67
CA GLN A 26 5.76 2.42 5.32
C GLN A 26 4.62 2.21 4.32
N PHE A 27 4.34 3.20 3.47
CA PHE A 27 3.33 3.10 2.42
C PHE A 27 3.63 1.97 1.44
N MET A 28 4.85 1.92 0.88
CA MET A 28 5.24 0.86 -0.06
C MET A 28 5.14 -0.53 0.59
N ASN A 29 5.65 -0.69 1.80
CA ASN A 29 5.63 -1.97 2.51
C ASN A 29 4.21 -2.37 2.97
N THR A 30 3.30 -1.41 3.15
CA THR A 30 1.90 -1.68 3.48
C THR A 30 1.07 -1.97 2.23
N ALA A 31 1.33 -1.29 1.11
CA ALA A 31 0.60 -1.46 -0.14
C ALA A 31 1.05 -2.70 -0.93
N PHE A 32 2.33 -3.08 -0.85
CA PHE A 32 2.87 -4.22 -1.60
C PHE A 32 2.17 -5.56 -1.33
N PRO A 33 1.87 -5.93 -0.08
CA PRO A 33 1.11 -7.14 0.21
C PRO A 33 -0.35 -7.09 -0.27
N LEU A 34 -0.89 -5.90 -0.56
CA LEU A 34 -2.28 -5.70 -0.98
C LEU A 34 -2.47 -5.86 -2.49
N LYS A 35 -1.44 -6.20 -3.27
CA LYS A 35 -1.56 -6.27 -4.73
C LYS A 35 -2.72 -7.15 -5.19
N ASP A 36 -2.90 -8.30 -4.53
CA ASP A 36 -4.01 -9.22 -4.84
C ASP A 36 -5.36 -8.61 -4.46
N ASP A 37 -5.48 -8.02 -3.27
CA ASP A 37 -6.72 -7.33 -2.84
C ASP A 37 -7.07 -6.14 -3.76
N ILE A 38 -6.05 -5.39 -4.21
CA ILE A 38 -6.20 -4.31 -5.18
C ILE A 38 -6.74 -4.86 -6.49
N LEU A 39 -6.18 -5.96 -7.01
CA LEU A 39 -6.63 -6.59 -8.25
C LEU A 39 -8.06 -7.14 -8.15
N LEU A 40 -8.43 -7.73 -7.00
CA LEU A 40 -9.79 -8.23 -6.76
C LEU A 40 -10.86 -7.13 -6.81
N THR A 41 -10.46 -5.87 -6.57
CA THR A 41 -11.38 -4.72 -6.68
C THR A 41 -11.51 -4.16 -8.10
N GLN A 42 -10.71 -4.65 -9.06
CA GLN A 42 -10.75 -4.21 -10.45
C GLN A 42 -11.73 -5.04 -11.30
N SER A 43 -12.10 -4.50 -12.45
CA SER A 43 -12.87 -5.26 -13.45
C SER A 43 -12.09 -6.49 -13.93
N SER A 44 -12.78 -7.58 -14.25
CA SER A 44 -12.18 -8.80 -14.81
C SER A 44 -11.43 -8.60 -16.14
N LYS A 45 -11.64 -7.45 -16.81
CA LYS A 45 -10.92 -7.08 -18.03
C LYS A 45 -9.57 -6.39 -17.75
N TYR A 46 -9.28 -6.06 -16.49
CA TYR A 46 -8.07 -5.36 -16.10
C TYR A 46 -6.86 -6.31 -16.12
N SER A 47 -5.71 -5.82 -16.61
CA SER A 47 -4.48 -6.60 -16.69
C SER A 47 -3.79 -6.66 -15.33
N ALA A 48 -3.46 -7.86 -14.85
CA ALA A 48 -2.72 -8.03 -13.60
C ALA A 48 -1.27 -7.50 -13.68
N HIS A 49 -0.76 -7.26 -14.88
CA HIS A 49 0.61 -6.79 -15.10
C HIS A 49 0.79 -5.27 -14.95
N GLU A 50 -0.31 -4.53 -14.83
CA GLU A 50 -0.28 -3.07 -14.73
C GLU A 50 -0.85 -2.62 -13.39
N ALA A 51 -0.30 -1.54 -12.84
CA ALA A 51 -0.79 -0.97 -11.59
C ALA A 51 -2.03 -0.09 -11.84
N PRO A 52 -3.16 -0.32 -11.13
CA PRO A 52 -4.36 0.49 -11.30
C PRO A 52 -4.10 1.97 -11.09
N MET A 53 -4.78 2.81 -11.87
CA MET A 53 -4.69 4.27 -11.69
C MET A 53 -5.37 4.73 -10.39
N PHE A 54 -6.43 4.03 -9.98
CA PHE A 54 -7.21 4.36 -8.79
C PHE A 54 -7.34 3.14 -7.88
N LEU A 55 -7.16 3.39 -6.59
CA LEU A 55 -7.43 2.40 -5.55
C LEU A 55 -8.91 2.42 -5.17
N SER A 56 -9.45 1.28 -4.76
CA SER A 56 -10.81 1.24 -4.21
C SER A 56 -10.87 2.02 -2.87
N PRO A 57 -12.06 2.52 -2.47
CA PRO A 57 -12.21 3.26 -1.21
C PRO A 57 -11.73 2.48 0.02
N VAL A 58 -11.89 1.15 0.04
CA VAL A 58 -11.46 0.28 1.14
C VAL A 58 -9.94 0.25 1.26
N ILE A 59 -9.24 0.09 0.14
CA ILE A 59 -7.77 0.12 0.13
C ILE A 59 -7.25 1.51 0.50
N GLN A 60 -7.89 2.57 0.00
CA GLN A 60 -7.52 3.94 0.35
C GLN A 60 -7.65 4.19 1.86
N GLN A 61 -8.75 3.73 2.47
CA GLN A 61 -8.98 3.86 3.91
C GLN A 61 -7.96 3.06 4.71
N PHE A 62 -7.66 1.83 4.29
CA PHE A 62 -6.65 0.99 4.95
C PHE A 62 -5.27 1.66 4.95
N LEU A 63 -4.83 2.18 3.79
CA LEU A 63 -3.55 2.87 3.66
C LEU A 63 -3.53 4.21 4.40
N SER A 64 -4.63 4.95 4.40
CA SER A 64 -4.80 6.19 5.14
C SER A 64 -4.58 5.97 6.64
N VAL A 65 -5.27 5.01 7.24
CA VAL A 65 -5.13 4.69 8.67
C VAL A 65 -3.78 4.01 8.96
N GLY A 66 -3.31 3.15 8.06
CA GLY A 66 -2.05 2.41 8.23
C GLY A 66 -0.80 3.28 8.17
N CYS A 67 -0.83 4.34 7.36
CA CYS A 67 0.30 5.25 7.13
C CYS A 67 0.08 6.64 7.74
N HIS A 68 -1.04 6.87 8.43
CA HIS A 68 -1.45 8.19 8.95
C HIS A 68 -1.48 9.28 7.88
N LEU A 69 -2.03 8.95 6.71
CA LEU A 69 -2.18 9.85 5.57
C LEU A 69 -3.64 10.24 5.38
N THR A 70 -3.90 11.44 4.87
CA THR A 70 -5.23 11.80 4.37
C THR A 70 -5.54 11.07 3.04
N GLY A 71 -6.81 11.00 2.65
CA GLY A 71 -7.19 10.35 1.39
C GLY A 71 -6.52 10.96 0.14
N ALA A 72 -6.34 12.29 0.12
CA ALA A 72 -5.62 12.97 -0.95
C ALA A 72 -4.14 12.56 -0.99
N GLU A 73 -3.48 12.51 0.17
CA GLU A 73 -2.08 12.09 0.27
C GLU A 73 -1.89 10.61 -0.10
N VAL A 74 -2.85 9.73 0.21
CA VAL A 74 -2.83 8.33 -0.23
C VAL A 74 -2.85 8.23 -1.75
N GLN A 75 -3.71 9.01 -2.42
CA GLN A 75 -3.79 9.00 -3.88
C GLN A 75 -2.50 9.55 -4.52
N ASP A 76 -1.96 10.63 -3.96
CA ASP A 76 -0.68 11.21 -4.39
C ASP A 76 0.48 10.22 -4.22
N ALA A 77 0.57 9.57 -3.06
CA ALA A 77 1.58 8.55 -2.78
C ALA A 77 1.43 7.32 -3.70
N TRP A 78 0.19 6.90 -3.98
CA TRP A 78 -0.07 5.81 -4.92
C TRP A 78 0.40 6.16 -6.33
N ILE A 79 0.03 7.34 -6.86
CA ILE A 79 0.46 7.77 -8.20
C ILE A 79 1.98 7.79 -8.29
N LEU A 80 2.65 8.26 -7.25
CA LEU A 80 4.12 8.35 -7.19
C LEU A 80 4.80 6.98 -7.15
N LEU A 81 4.25 6.04 -6.37
CA LEU A 81 4.94 4.80 -5.99
C LEU A 81 4.40 3.54 -6.66
N LYS A 82 3.23 3.59 -7.33
CA LYS A 82 2.54 2.41 -7.84
C LYS A 82 3.42 1.52 -8.72
N GLU A 83 4.27 2.09 -9.58
CA GLU A 83 5.14 1.32 -10.47
C GLU A 83 6.26 0.60 -9.70
N VAL A 84 6.80 1.24 -8.66
CA VAL A 84 7.80 0.65 -7.76
C VAL A 84 7.18 -0.49 -6.95
N ILE A 85 5.97 -0.28 -6.42
CA ILE A 85 5.21 -1.28 -5.69
C ILE A 85 4.85 -2.46 -6.61
N TRP A 86 4.38 -2.19 -7.83
CA TRP A 86 3.94 -3.23 -8.76
C TRP A 86 5.10 -4.08 -9.28
N SER A 87 6.24 -3.46 -9.56
CA SER A 87 7.47 -4.15 -9.97
C SER A 87 8.13 -4.96 -8.85
N GLY A 88 7.70 -4.78 -7.59
CA GLY A 88 8.26 -5.46 -6.43
C GLY A 88 9.64 -4.93 -6.00
N ALA A 89 10.05 -3.77 -6.50
CA ALA A 89 11.25 -3.06 -6.08
C ALA A 89 11.05 -2.37 -4.70
N VAL A 90 10.35 -3.05 -3.78
CA VAL A 90 9.98 -2.49 -2.49
C VAL A 90 11.08 -2.80 -1.46
N PRO A 91 11.66 -1.76 -0.83
CA PRO A 91 12.64 -1.95 0.22
C PRO A 91 12.02 -2.64 1.43
N MET A 92 12.54 -3.81 1.81
CA MET A 92 12.03 -4.59 2.94
C MET A 92 12.20 -3.84 4.26
N CYS A 93 11.10 -3.41 4.87
CA CYS A 93 11.08 -2.88 6.23
C CYS A 93 10.30 -3.83 7.15
N SER A 94 10.92 -4.26 8.26
CA SER A 94 10.41 -5.30 9.17
C SER A 94 9.12 -4.95 9.91
N ASP A 95 8.73 -3.68 9.95
CA ASP A 95 7.80 -3.19 10.97
C ASP A 95 6.33 -3.10 10.51
N THR A 96 6.04 -3.45 9.26
CA THR A 96 4.68 -3.34 8.70
C THR A 96 3.69 -4.41 9.17
N SER A 97 4.16 -5.48 9.81
CA SER A 97 3.28 -6.50 10.40
C SER A 97 2.31 -5.89 11.43
N SER A 98 2.74 -4.84 12.13
CA SER A 98 1.91 -4.12 13.11
C SER A 98 0.65 -3.47 12.50
N VAL A 99 0.71 -3.01 11.24
CA VAL A 99 -0.42 -2.35 10.57
C VAL A 99 -1.51 -3.37 10.24
N PHE A 100 -1.11 -4.52 9.68
CA PHE A 100 -2.03 -5.61 9.33
C PHE A 100 -2.64 -6.27 10.56
N GLU A 101 -1.88 -6.47 11.63
CA GLU A 101 -2.40 -7.00 12.90
C GLU A 101 -3.43 -6.05 13.53
N ARG A 102 -3.18 -4.74 13.45
CA ARG A 102 -4.07 -3.72 14.02
C ARG A 102 -5.36 -3.52 13.21
N LEU A 103 -5.27 -3.51 11.89
CA LEU A 103 -6.37 -3.08 11.00
C LEU A 103 -6.99 -4.22 10.19
N GLY A 104 -6.28 -5.32 10.01
CA GLY A 104 -6.67 -6.38 9.09
C GLY A 104 -7.98 -7.07 9.48
N GLY A 105 -8.19 -7.32 10.78
CA GLY A 105 -9.44 -7.88 11.28
C GLY A 105 -10.65 -6.94 11.18
N GLN A 106 -10.42 -5.62 11.21
CA GLN A 106 -11.50 -4.63 11.16
C GLN A 106 -11.96 -4.32 9.73
N LEU A 107 -11.03 -4.38 8.77
CA LEU A 107 -11.27 -4.01 7.37
C LEU A 107 -11.30 -5.21 6.43
N GLY A 108 -11.14 -6.43 6.94
CA GLY A 108 -11.17 -7.67 6.16
C GLY A 108 -9.93 -7.87 5.28
N VAL A 109 -8.80 -7.24 5.63
CA VAL A 109 -7.55 -7.26 4.87
C VAL A 109 -6.53 -8.12 5.60
N CYS A 110 -6.09 -9.24 5.02
CA CYS A 110 -5.12 -10.13 5.67
C CYS A 110 -3.78 -10.13 4.93
N LYS A 111 -2.68 -10.09 5.67
CA LYS A 111 -1.35 -10.33 5.11
C LYS A 111 -1.30 -11.81 4.69
N CYS A 112 -1.40 -12.08 3.40
CA CYS A 112 -1.21 -13.43 2.86
C CYS A 112 0.26 -13.82 3.00
N THR A 113 0.67 -14.24 4.18
CA THR A 113 1.85 -15.10 4.35
C THR A 113 1.43 -16.55 4.08
N PRO A 114 2.35 -17.44 3.64
CA PRO A 114 2.06 -18.86 3.41
C PRO A 114 1.45 -19.58 4.64
N LEU A 115 1.56 -18.99 5.83
CA LEU A 115 1.03 -19.49 7.10
C LEU A 115 -0.41 -19.03 7.41
N CYS A 116 -1.00 -18.13 6.63
CA CYS A 116 -2.37 -17.63 6.90
C CYS A 116 -3.46 -18.64 6.49
N LEU A 117 -3.12 -19.63 5.65
CA LEU A 117 -4.07 -20.67 5.21
C LEU A 117 -4.45 -21.68 6.30
N THR A 118 -3.83 -21.66 7.49
CA THR A 118 -4.09 -22.68 8.53
C THR A 118 -5.07 -22.28 9.62
N THR A 119 -5.49 -21.01 9.76
CA THR A 119 -6.16 -20.60 11.03
C THR A 119 -7.53 -19.94 10.91
N THR A 120 -8.11 -19.76 9.72
CA THR A 120 -9.49 -19.22 9.61
C THR A 120 -10.47 -20.10 8.83
N LEU A 121 -10.10 -21.32 8.43
CA LEU A 121 -11.02 -22.26 7.78
C LEU A 121 -11.75 -23.23 8.74
N PHE A 122 -11.73 -23.02 10.06
CA PHE A 122 -12.56 -23.79 10.99
C PHE A 122 -13.01 -22.97 12.21
N ARG A 123 -14.11 -22.23 12.07
CA ARG A 123 -15.12 -22.17 13.14
C ARG A 123 -16.49 -21.91 12.52
N ARG A 124 -17.25 -23.00 12.38
CA ARG A 124 -18.70 -22.99 12.30
C ARG A 124 -19.28 -22.44 13.60
#